data_AF-A0AA97FBG9-F1
#
_entry.id   AF-A0AA97FBG9-F1
#
_cell.length_a   1.000
_cell.length_b   1.000
_cell.length_c   1.000
_cell.angle_alpha   90.00
_cell.angle_beta   90.00
_cell.angle_gamma   90.00
#
_symmetry.space_group_name_H-M   'P 1'
#
loop_
_entity.id
_entity.type
_entity.pdbx_description
1 polymer ?
#
loop_
_entity_poly.entity_id
_entity_poly.type
_entity_poly.pdbx_seq_one_letter_code
_entity_poly.pdbx_strand_id
1 'polypeptide(L)'
;MLRRITKELAGWLKEVHGIDPHDIPYQINDGGIYLKDAAVMTGLGVIGKNNLLIVPFYGPRIRFRALWIDLEPPEPSTSQKPLFCEECNSPCHIKCPMNAFFDGKYHREKCMERMNGNKKRASKNSLETGISRPVDHCRICELVCPGIRK
;
A
#
# COMPACT_ATOMS: atom_id res chain seq x y z
N MET A 1 -1.51 5.69 -14.22
CA MET A 1 -0.17 5.10 -14.05
C MET A 1 -0.25 3.59 -13.82
N LEU A 2 -0.58 3.07 -12.62
CA LEU A 2 -0.67 1.61 -12.40
C LEU A 2 -1.78 0.90 -13.20
N ARG A 3 -2.98 1.50 -13.32
CA ARG A 3 -4.05 0.93 -14.17
C ARG A 3 -3.64 0.75 -15.62
N ARG A 4 -2.81 1.67 -16.14
CA ARG A 4 -2.30 1.60 -17.51
C ARG A 4 -1.34 0.41 -17.63
N ILE A 5 -0.37 0.31 -16.73
CA ILE A 5 0.60 -0.80 -16.68
C ILE A 5 -0.13 -2.14 -16.61
N THR A 6 -1.13 -2.29 -15.75
CA THR A 6 -1.88 -3.55 -15.64
C THR A 6 -2.70 -3.88 -16.89
N LYS A 7 -3.26 -2.89 -17.57
CA LYS A 7 -3.93 -3.10 -18.86
C LYS A 7 -2.96 -3.51 -19.96
N GLU A 8 -1.79 -2.87 -20.02
CA GLU A 8 -0.74 -3.22 -20.99
C GLU A 8 -0.22 -4.63 -20.76
N LEU A 9 0.06 -4.99 -19.50
CA LEU A 9 0.45 -6.35 -19.13
C LEU A 9 -0.64 -7.37 -19.47
N ALA A 10 -1.91 -7.04 -19.21
CA ALA A 10 -3.03 -7.91 -19.54
C ALA A 10 -3.16 -8.15 -21.04
N GLY A 11 -3.02 -7.10 -21.86
CA GLY A 11 -3.00 -7.21 -23.31
C GLY A 11 -1.83 -8.08 -23.80
N TRP A 12 -0.63 -7.84 -23.27
CA TRP A 12 0.55 -8.63 -23.62
C TRP A 12 0.41 -10.12 -23.27
N LEU A 13 -0.11 -10.46 -22.08
CA LEU A 13 -0.38 -11.85 -21.68
C LEU A 13 -1.36 -12.55 -22.63
N LYS A 14 -2.40 -11.83 -23.06
CA LYS A 14 -3.41 -12.35 -23.97
C LYS A 14 -2.88 -12.54 -25.38
N GLU A 15 -2.20 -11.52 -25.93
CA GLU A 15 -1.72 -11.49 -27.32
C GLU A 15 -0.53 -12.42 -27.54
N VAL A 16 0.40 -12.49 -26.58
CA VAL A 16 1.67 -13.22 -26.75
C VAL A 16 1.60 -14.63 -26.18
N HIS A 17 0.87 -14.82 -25.07
CA HIS A 17 0.85 -16.08 -24.34
C HIS A 17 -0.50 -16.80 -24.38
N GLY A 18 -1.55 -16.20 -24.94
CA GLY A 18 -2.89 -16.79 -24.97
C GLY A 18 -3.52 -16.96 -23.58
N ILE A 19 -2.95 -16.32 -22.55
CA ILE A 19 -3.45 -16.35 -21.16
C ILE A 19 -4.52 -15.27 -21.04
N ASP A 20 -5.69 -15.58 -20.50
CA ASP A 20 -6.74 -14.58 -20.25
C ASP A 20 -6.65 -14.06 -18.80
N PRO A 21 -6.16 -12.84 -18.58
CA PRO A 21 -5.99 -12.29 -17.24
C PRO A 21 -7.24 -11.52 -16.78
N HIS A 22 -7.50 -11.50 -15.48
CA HIS A 22 -8.58 -10.71 -14.88
C HIS A 22 -8.03 -9.56 -14.02
N ASP A 23 -8.34 -8.29 -14.38
CA ASP A 23 -7.99 -7.10 -13.56
C ASP A 23 -8.78 -7.16 -12.26
N ILE A 24 -8.07 -7.21 -11.13
CA ILE A 24 -8.69 -7.26 -9.81
C ILE A 24 -9.08 -5.83 -9.38
N PRO A 25 -10.36 -5.57 -9.04
CA PRO A 25 -10.78 -4.28 -8.53
C PRO A 25 -10.05 -3.88 -7.24
N TYR A 26 -9.93 -2.57 -7.01
CA TYR A 26 -9.25 -2.07 -5.81
C TYR A 26 -10.10 -2.24 -4.54
N GLN A 27 -11.43 -2.16 -4.68
CA GLN A 27 -12.35 -2.27 -3.55
C GLN A 27 -12.66 -3.74 -3.28
N ILE A 28 -12.59 -4.14 -2.02
CA ILE A 28 -12.88 -5.52 -1.59
C ILE A 28 -14.33 -5.91 -1.93
N ASN A 29 -15.27 -4.98 -1.75
CA ASN A 29 -16.69 -5.22 -2.06
C ASN A 29 -16.96 -5.49 -3.55
N ASP A 30 -16.05 -5.08 -4.44
CA ASP A 30 -16.15 -5.28 -5.89
C ASP A 30 -15.42 -6.57 -6.33
N GLY A 31 -15.04 -7.45 -5.39
CA GLY A 31 -14.21 -8.64 -5.68
C GLY A 31 -12.71 -8.37 -5.62
N GLY A 32 -12.29 -7.25 -5.01
CA GLY A 32 -10.89 -6.96 -4.73
C GLY A 32 -10.28 -7.84 -3.65
N ILE A 33 -8.95 -7.82 -3.55
CA ILE A 33 -8.20 -8.59 -2.55
C ILE A 33 -7.42 -7.69 -1.60
N TYR A 34 -7.03 -8.24 -0.44
CA TYR A 34 -6.09 -7.59 0.47
C TYR A 34 -4.67 -7.61 -0.10
N LEU A 35 -4.33 -6.61 -0.92
CA LEU A 35 -3.06 -6.53 -1.64
C LEU A 35 -1.81 -6.59 -0.75
N LYS A 36 -1.89 -6.08 0.49
CA LYS A 36 -0.77 -6.16 1.44
C LYS A 36 -0.52 -7.60 1.87
N ASP A 37 -1.58 -8.34 2.16
CA ASP A 37 -1.48 -9.73 2.62
C ASP A 37 -1.03 -10.63 1.47
N ALA A 38 -1.60 -10.45 0.28
CA ALA A 38 -1.14 -11.13 -0.94
C ALA A 38 0.36 -10.90 -1.20
N ALA A 39 0.85 -9.67 -1.01
CA ALA A 39 2.26 -9.35 -1.16
C ALA A 39 3.16 -9.99 -0.08
N VAL A 40 2.67 -10.17 1.15
CA VAL A 40 3.38 -10.94 2.18
C VAL A 40 3.46 -12.41 1.79
N MET A 41 2.34 -12.99 1.32
CA MET A 41 2.26 -14.40 0.92
C MET A 41 3.21 -14.74 -0.24
N THR A 42 3.49 -13.79 -1.14
CA THR A 42 4.45 -13.95 -2.24
C THR A 42 5.89 -13.60 -1.86
N GLY A 43 6.14 -13.22 -0.61
CA GLY A 43 7.48 -12.84 -0.14
C GLY A 43 7.96 -11.47 -0.61
N LEU A 44 7.09 -10.63 -1.18
CA LEU A 44 7.45 -9.30 -1.66
C LEU A 44 7.89 -8.36 -0.51
N GLY A 45 7.39 -8.58 0.71
CA GLY A 45 7.77 -7.79 1.86
C GLY A 45 7.09 -8.24 3.14
N VAL A 46 7.20 -7.40 4.18
CA VAL A 46 6.62 -7.66 5.51
C VAL A 46 5.76 -6.50 5.98
N ILE A 47 4.76 -6.76 6.82
CA ILE A 47 3.98 -5.70 7.46
C ILE A 47 4.82 -5.06 8.56
N GLY A 48 5.08 -3.76 8.44
CA GLY A 48 5.79 -2.99 9.45
C GLY A 48 4.91 -2.56 10.61
N LYS A 49 5.55 -2.05 11.68
CA LYS A 49 4.87 -1.41 12.84
C LYS A 49 3.91 -0.28 12.45
N ASN A 50 4.10 0.33 11.28
CA ASN A 50 3.21 1.36 10.73
C ASN A 50 1.97 0.81 9.98
N ASN A 51 1.74 -0.51 9.99
CA ASN A 51 0.69 -1.21 9.25
C ASN A 51 0.77 -1.04 7.71
N LEU A 52 1.96 -0.76 7.17
CA LEU A 52 2.24 -0.73 5.73
C LEU A 52 3.13 -1.92 5.35
N LEU A 53 3.05 -2.36 4.09
CA LEU A 53 4.01 -3.32 3.56
C LEU A 53 5.35 -2.60 3.38
N ILE A 54 6.42 -3.18 3.92
CA ILE A 54 7.80 -2.75 3.73
C ILE A 54 8.46 -3.74 2.77
N VAL A 55 8.78 -3.26 1.57
CA VAL A 55 9.50 -4.04 0.55
C VAL A 55 10.99 -3.72 0.67
N PRO A 56 11.89 -4.73 0.63
CA PRO A 56 13.33 -4.49 0.59
C PRO A 56 13.71 -3.46 -0.47
N PHE A 57 14.66 -2.57 -0.15
CA PHE A 57 15.17 -1.46 -0.99
C PHE A 57 14.17 -0.32 -1.31
N TYR A 58 12.86 -0.58 -1.30
CA TYR A 58 11.84 0.42 -1.63
C TYR A 58 11.10 0.98 -0.40
N GLY A 59 11.19 0.31 0.74
CA GLY A 59 10.51 0.68 1.97
C GLY A 59 8.97 0.65 1.83
N PRO A 60 8.23 1.48 2.58
CA PRO A 60 6.77 1.51 2.53
C PRO A 60 6.18 2.39 1.43
N ARG A 61 7.01 2.94 0.52
CA ARG A 61 6.61 3.97 -0.47
C ARG A 61 6.18 3.37 -1.80
N ILE A 62 5.53 2.21 -1.76
CA ILE A 62 5.03 1.49 -2.94
C ILE A 62 3.50 1.48 -2.97
N ARG A 63 2.96 1.53 -4.18
CA ARG A 63 1.55 1.26 -4.46
C ARG A 63 1.43 -0.05 -5.23
N PHE A 64 0.46 -0.87 -4.83
CA PHE A 64 0.21 -2.18 -5.42
C PHE A 64 -1.01 -2.15 -6.33
N ARG A 65 -1.01 -3.07 -7.29
CA ARG A 65 -2.18 -3.54 -8.02
C ARG A 65 -1.96 -5.03 -8.28
N ALA A 66 -3.02 -5.81 -8.40
CA ALA A 66 -2.93 -7.23 -8.72
C ALA A 66 -3.63 -7.49 -10.04
N LEU A 67 -3.14 -8.51 -10.74
CA LEU A 67 -3.74 -9.09 -11.93
C LEU A 67 -3.88 -10.58 -11.64
N TRP A 68 -5.08 -11.11 -11.80
CA TRP A 68 -5.32 -12.54 -11.68
C TRP A 68 -4.96 -13.20 -13.00
N ILE A 69 -4.28 -14.34 -12.92
CA ILE A 69 -3.97 -15.21 -14.06
C ILE A 69 -4.10 -16.66 -13.63
N ASP A 70 -4.57 -17.51 -14.53
CA ASP A 70 -4.63 -18.95 -14.30
C ASP A 70 -3.33 -19.58 -14.81
N LEU A 71 -2.37 -19.72 -13.90
CA LEU A 71 -1.08 -20.36 -14.15
C LEU A 71 -0.71 -21.26 -12.96
N GLU A 72 0.04 -22.32 -13.26
CA GLU A 72 0.70 -23.09 -12.22
C GLU A 72 1.76 -22.19 -11.54
N PRO A 73 1.65 -21.92 -10.23
CA PRO A 73 2.57 -21.03 -9.57
C PRO A 73 3.97 -21.68 -9.50
N PRO A 74 5.05 -20.91 -9.71
CA PRO A 74 6.37 -21.39 -9.35
C PRO A 74 6.42 -21.66 -7.84
N GLU A 75 7.31 -22.56 -7.42
CA GLU A 75 7.57 -22.85 -6.01
C GLU A 75 7.71 -21.53 -5.22
N PRO A 76 6.98 -21.38 -4.09
CA PRO A 76 7.00 -20.15 -3.34
C PRO A 76 8.42 -19.87 -2.85
N SER A 77 9.02 -18.77 -3.32
CA SER A 77 10.32 -18.35 -2.81
C SER A 77 10.16 -17.97 -1.33
N THR A 78 10.84 -18.67 -0.44
CA THR A 78 10.91 -18.28 0.97
C THR A 78 11.69 -16.98 1.07
N SER A 79 10.99 -15.85 1.03
CA SER A 79 11.57 -14.56 1.36
C SER A 79 11.95 -14.56 2.84
N GLN A 80 13.24 -14.41 3.12
CA GLN A 80 13.72 -14.19 4.49
C GLN A 80 12.97 -13.01 5.06
N LYS A 81 12.37 -13.12 6.26
CA LYS A 81 11.74 -11.99 6.93
C LYS A 81 12.81 -10.94 7.27
N PRO A 82 12.86 -9.79 6.59
CA PRO A 82 13.72 -8.71 7.03
C PRO A 82 13.16 -8.14 8.35
N LEU A 83 14.01 -8.06 9.38
CA LEU A 83 13.69 -7.54 10.71
C LEU A 83 13.63 -5.99 10.72
N PHE A 84 12.99 -5.37 9.72
CA PHE A 84 13.01 -3.90 9.52
C PHE A 84 12.50 -3.11 10.73
N CYS A 85 11.63 -3.72 11.53
CA CYS A 85 10.99 -3.04 12.65
C CYS A 85 11.58 -3.37 14.02
N GLU A 86 12.44 -4.38 14.13
CA GLU A 86 13.01 -4.79 15.43
C GLU A 86 14.01 -3.76 15.96
N GLU A 87 14.81 -3.19 15.05
CA GLU A 87 15.87 -2.24 15.40
C GLU A 87 15.42 -0.78 15.41
N CYS A 88 14.15 -0.47 15.08
CA CYS A 88 13.68 0.91 14.99
C CYS A 88 12.94 1.38 16.26
N ASN A 89 13.18 2.63 16.64
CA ASN A 89 12.53 3.32 17.76
C ASN A 89 11.05 3.69 17.48
N SER A 90 10.39 2.98 16.56
CA SER A 90 8.97 3.15 16.20
C SER A 90 8.56 4.60 15.87
N PRO A 91 9.30 5.33 15.00
CA PRO A 91 8.98 6.73 14.68
C PRO A 91 7.58 6.91 14.08
N CYS A 92 7.05 5.88 13.41
CA CYS A 92 5.68 5.84 12.90
C CYS A 92 4.61 5.92 13.99
N HIS A 93 4.88 5.39 15.19
CA HIS A 93 3.97 5.47 16.34
C HIS A 93 4.09 6.86 16.97
N ILE A 94 5.33 7.30 17.25
CA ILE A 94 5.64 8.58 17.89
C ILE A 94 5.10 9.77 17.10
N LYS A 95 5.22 9.74 15.76
CA LYS A 95 4.81 10.85 14.89
C LYS A 95 3.36 10.73 14.41
N CYS A 96 2.61 9.70 14.81
CA CYS A 96 1.22 9.55 14.40
C CYS A 96 0.35 10.66 15.03
N PRO A 97 -0.26 11.57 14.25
CA PRO A 97 -1.00 12.72 14.80
C PRO A 97 -2.29 12.30 15.51
N MET A 98 -2.80 11.10 15.26
CA MET A 98 -4.04 10.59 15.87
C MET A 98 -3.76 9.60 17.00
N ASN A 99 -2.50 9.35 17.32
CA ASN A 99 -2.11 8.27 18.23
C ASN A 99 -2.83 6.94 17.87
N ALA A 100 -2.80 6.58 16.58
CA ALA A 100 -3.50 5.40 16.04
C ALA A 100 -2.81 4.07 16.43
N PHE A 101 -1.76 4.13 17.23
CA PHE A 101 -0.96 2.98 17.69
C PHE A 101 -0.84 2.94 19.22
N PHE A 102 -1.81 3.51 19.94
CA PHE A 102 -1.69 3.80 21.37
C PHE A 102 -1.45 2.58 22.28
N ASP A 103 -1.88 1.39 21.85
CA ASP A 103 -1.70 0.10 22.53
C ASP A 103 -0.73 -0.83 21.77
N GLY A 104 0.06 -0.27 20.85
CA GLY A 104 0.94 -1.01 19.96
C GLY A 104 0.25 -1.65 18.76
N LYS A 105 -1.08 -1.59 18.64
CA LYS A 105 -1.85 -2.11 17.49
C LYS A 105 -2.38 -0.97 16.62
N TYR A 106 -2.62 -1.24 15.34
CA TYR A 106 -3.16 -0.24 14.43
C TYR A 106 -4.69 -0.09 14.61
N HIS A 107 -5.11 1.12 14.97
CA HIS A 107 -6.52 1.48 15.09
C HIS A 107 -6.99 2.25 13.86
N ARG A 108 -7.71 1.56 12.96
CA ARG A 108 -8.18 2.11 11.69
C ARG A 108 -9.06 3.34 11.89
N GLU A 109 -9.95 3.34 12.88
CA GLU A 109 -10.91 4.42 13.13
C GLU A 109 -10.19 5.76 13.38
N LYS A 110 -9.23 5.78 14.30
CA LYS A 110 -8.39 6.96 14.58
C LYS A 110 -7.62 7.44 13.35
N CYS A 111 -7.05 6.52 12.57
CA CYS A 111 -6.36 6.89 11.32
C CYS A 111 -7.33 7.53 10.31
N MET A 112 -8.54 6.97 10.19
CA MET A 112 -9.56 7.44 9.27
C MET A 112 -10.13 8.81 9.67
N GLU A 113 -10.20 9.15 10.96
CA GLU A 113 -10.55 10.51 11.40
C GLU A 113 -9.63 11.57 10.77
N ARG A 114 -8.30 11.33 10.79
CA ARG A 114 -7.34 12.22 10.13
C ARG A 114 -7.53 12.24 8.61
N MET A 115 -7.68 11.08 7.99
CA MET A 115 -7.86 10.98 6.54
C MET A 115 -9.11 11.73 6.08
N ASN A 116 -10.23 11.55 6.77
CA ASN A 116 -11.49 12.23 6.47
C ASN A 116 -11.38 13.74 6.71
N GLY A 117 -10.70 14.16 7.79
CA GLY A 117 -10.41 15.56 8.05
C GLY A 117 -9.51 16.21 6.99
N ASN A 118 -8.56 15.47 6.44
CA ASN A 118 -7.72 15.93 5.33
C ASN A 118 -8.52 16.06 4.03
N LYS A 119 -9.36 15.06 3.69
CA LYS A 119 -10.26 15.10 2.52
C LYS A 119 -11.21 16.30 2.55
N LYS A 120 -11.84 16.57 3.70
CA LYS A 120 -12.72 17.73 3.88
C LYS A 120 -11.97 19.05 3.64
N ARG A 121 -10.74 19.18 4.16
CA ARG A 121 -9.89 20.38 3.94
C ARG A 121 -9.44 20.52 2.50
N ALA A 122 -8.99 19.43 1.89
CA ALA A 122 -8.60 19.37 0.49
C ALA A 122 -9.74 19.81 -0.44
N SER A 123 -10.97 19.34 -0.18
CA SER A 123 -12.16 19.75 -0.94
C SER A 123 -12.45 21.24 -0.82
N LYS A 124 -12.36 21.82 0.39
CA LYS A 124 -12.57 23.27 0.60
C LYS A 124 -11.50 24.11 -0.10
N ASN A 125 -10.23 23.77 0.07
CA ASN A 125 -9.13 24.50 -0.55
C ASN A 125 -9.21 24.46 -2.08
N SER A 126 -9.64 23.34 -2.68
CA SER A 126 -9.83 23.24 -4.13
C SER A 126 -10.94 24.15 -4.63
N LEU A 127 -11.99 24.38 -3.85
CA LEU A 127 -13.08 25.32 -4.16
C LEU A 127 -12.62 26.78 -4.04
N GLU A 128 -11.78 27.09 -3.05
CA GLU A 128 -11.34 28.47 -2.75
C GLU A 128 -10.16 28.94 -3.62
N THR A 129 -9.22 28.05 -3.97
CA THR A 129 -7.96 28.43 -4.63
C THR A 129 -7.88 28.05 -6.11
N GLY A 130 -8.84 27.29 -6.63
CA GLY A 130 -8.80 26.74 -7.99
C GLY A 130 -7.71 25.67 -8.22
N ILE A 131 -6.90 25.33 -7.21
CA ILE A 131 -5.86 24.30 -7.30
C ILE A 131 -6.51 22.92 -7.22
N SER A 132 -6.48 22.20 -8.34
CA SER A 132 -7.25 20.97 -8.57
C SER A 132 -6.86 19.75 -7.72
N ARG A 133 -5.69 19.71 -7.06
CA ARG A 133 -5.15 18.47 -6.46
C ARG A 133 -4.37 18.63 -5.15
N PRO A 134 -4.96 19.15 -4.07
CA PRO A 134 -4.34 19.09 -2.75
C PRO A 134 -4.17 17.64 -2.28
N VAL A 135 -3.07 17.35 -1.57
CA VAL A 135 -2.86 16.04 -0.94
C VAL A 135 -3.90 15.85 0.16
N ASP A 136 -4.81 14.91 -0.04
CA ASP A 136 -5.99 14.67 0.80
C ASP A 136 -5.80 13.53 1.83
N HIS A 137 -4.60 12.95 1.90
CA HIS A 137 -4.30 11.80 2.74
C HIS A 137 -3.08 12.03 3.63
N CYS A 138 -3.06 11.38 4.79
CA CYS A 138 -1.94 11.40 5.71
C CYS A 138 -0.86 10.41 5.25
N ARG A 139 0.41 10.86 5.22
CA ARG A 139 1.56 10.04 4.85
C ARG A 139 2.65 10.01 5.93
N ILE A 140 2.36 10.48 7.14
CA ILE A 140 3.40 10.70 8.16
C ILE A 140 4.11 9.38 8.52
N CYS A 141 3.36 8.32 8.82
CA CYS A 141 3.93 7.02 9.18
C CYS A 141 4.70 6.34 8.03
N GLU A 142 4.40 6.69 6.78
CA GLU A 142 5.13 6.28 5.58
C GLU A 142 6.45 7.06 5.44
N LEU A 143 6.39 8.39 5.62
CA LEU A 143 7.53 9.28 5.40
C LEU A 143 8.61 9.16 6.48
N VAL A 144 8.22 8.97 7.74
CA VAL A 144 9.16 8.82 8.87
C VAL A 144 9.74 7.41 9.02
N CYS A 145 9.25 6.45 8.24
CA CYS A 145 9.70 5.07 8.34
C CYS A 145 11.14 4.94 7.80
N PRO A 146 12.09 4.38 8.57
CA PRO A 146 13.47 4.18 8.14
C PRO A 146 13.65 2.95 7.23
N GLY A 147 12.57 2.24 6.88
CA GLY A 147 12.62 1.01 6.07
C GLY A 147 13.16 1.19 4.65
N ILE A 148 13.45 2.42 4.23
CA ILE A 148 14.34 2.67 3.09
C ILE A 148 15.76 2.65 3.66
N ARG A 149 16.34 1.45 3.80
CA ARG A 149 17.80 1.37 3.96
C ARG A 149 18.40 1.79 2.63
N LYS A 150 19.03 2.96 2.60
CA LYS A 150 20.01 3.33 1.58
C LYS A 150 21.28 2.53 1.79
#